data_AF-A0A1E3LW46-F1
#
_entry.id   AF-A0A1E3LW46-F1
#
_cell.length_a   1.000
_cell.length_b   1.000
_cell.length_c   1.000
_cell.angle_alpha   90.00
_cell.angle_beta   90.00
_cell.angle_gamma   90.00
#
_symmetry.space_group_name_H-M   'P 1'
#
loop_
_entity.id
_entity.type
_entity.pdbx_description
1 polymer ?
#
loop_
_entity_poly.entity_id
_entity_poly.type
_entity_poly.pdbx_seq_one_letter_code
_entity_poly.pdbx_strand_id
1 'polypeptide(L)'
;MHLYIPEFAKLNAPRYTSYPTAAEFGSSVGAEQQFEALSQISVAEPISIYVHVPYCRQICWYCGCNTGAVGRVERLTQYIDALEAEIALVAPLVQGQAISVHFGGGSPNALGPALFARVVHSLRAAFDISNSAEWAVELDPRDLDAAMADIIGTAGFHRASLGAQTFSHHIQAKINRVQPFHLVANGAAMLKRAGVKHLNLDLMYGLPGQTLDDIAATISSALTLQPDRVAMFGYAHVPHMLPRQRMIEADALPSAEQRFWQSALAHDLLIDAGYEAIGFDHFARPEDSLTRAARSGGLQRNFQGFTDDPAHVLIGLGSSAISQFGNVLVQNEKHVGQYRMRVTNGRLAGARGVLVTPTDRLRGELIERLLCDGSVDLAEVSRQHDRPATAVLPCLEQLRAMEQHRLVKLDQCRVTLLPEGRPYARIAAAAFDSYRGGGQHRFSRAV
;
A
#
# COMPACT_ATOMS: atom_id res chain seq x y z
N MET A 1 16.48 15.75 -14.68
CA MET A 1 17.80 15.08 -14.78
C MET A 1 17.95 14.23 -13.53
N HIS A 2 17.95 12.91 -13.68
CA HIS A 2 18.10 11.99 -12.55
C HIS A 2 19.57 11.86 -12.16
N LEU A 3 19.87 11.81 -10.87
CA LEU A 3 21.23 11.72 -10.35
C LEU A 3 21.40 10.46 -9.51
N TYR A 4 22.19 9.50 -10.00
CA TYR A 4 22.52 8.29 -9.26
C TYR A 4 23.64 8.57 -8.25
N ILE A 5 23.32 8.40 -6.97
CA ILE A 5 24.27 8.54 -5.85
C ILE A 5 24.39 7.18 -5.13
N PRO A 6 25.52 6.46 -5.31
CA PRO A 6 25.69 5.09 -4.82
C PRO A 6 25.47 4.90 -3.32
N GLU A 7 25.90 5.86 -2.50
CA GLU A 7 25.83 5.82 -1.04
C GLU A 7 24.39 5.86 -0.54
N PHE A 8 23.48 6.55 -1.23
CA PHE A 8 22.06 6.61 -0.84
C PHE A 8 21.24 5.53 -1.53
N ALA A 9 21.54 5.20 -2.80
CA ALA A 9 20.77 4.22 -3.57
C ALA A 9 20.87 2.79 -3.02
N LYS A 10 21.92 2.49 -2.25
CA LYS A 10 22.12 1.18 -1.60
C LYS A 10 21.46 1.08 -0.23
N LEU A 11 21.01 2.19 0.35
CA LEU A 11 20.37 2.19 1.66
C LEU A 11 19.00 1.55 1.59
N ASN A 12 18.63 0.85 2.66
CA ASN A 12 17.28 0.39 2.86
C ASN A 12 16.48 1.48 3.57
N ALA A 13 15.17 1.50 3.33
CA ALA A 13 14.22 2.33 4.07
C ALA A 13 12.86 1.66 4.13
N PRO A 14 12.07 1.91 5.19
CA PRO A 14 10.66 1.59 5.20
C PRO A 14 9.95 2.23 4.03
N ARG A 15 8.79 1.67 3.70
CA ARG A 15 7.83 2.34 2.82
C ARG A 15 7.08 3.46 3.53
N TYR A 16 7.20 3.55 4.88
CA TYR A 16 6.48 4.47 5.75
C TYR A 16 4.99 4.55 5.38
N THR A 17 4.34 3.39 5.33
CA THR A 17 2.88 3.30 5.22
C THR A 17 2.18 3.59 6.55
N SER A 18 2.96 3.59 7.64
CA SER A 18 2.58 4.04 8.98
C SER A 18 3.84 4.44 9.75
N TYR A 19 3.67 5.24 10.80
CA TYR A 19 4.67 5.46 11.83
C TYR A 19 4.02 5.36 13.23
N PRO A 20 4.52 4.51 14.15
CA PRO A 20 5.61 3.55 13.96
C PRO A 20 5.28 2.51 12.87
N THR A 21 6.31 1.89 12.31
CA THR A 21 6.12 0.87 11.28
C THR A 21 5.63 -0.45 11.90
N ALA A 22 5.04 -1.34 11.09
CA ALA A 22 4.62 -2.68 11.53
C ALA A 22 5.73 -3.58 12.13
N ALA A 23 7.01 -3.21 11.94
CA ALA A 23 8.11 -3.90 12.60
C ALA A 23 8.08 -3.71 14.13
N GLU A 24 7.49 -2.62 14.61
CA GLU A 24 7.43 -2.28 16.04
C GLU A 24 6.17 -2.82 16.72
N PHE A 25 5.33 -3.57 16.00
CA PHE A 25 4.14 -4.17 16.57
C PHE A 25 4.53 -5.27 17.57
N GLY A 26 4.19 -5.10 18.83
CA GLY A 26 4.41 -6.07 19.90
C GLY A 26 3.12 -6.75 20.34
N SER A 27 3.22 -7.62 21.34
CA SER A 27 2.06 -8.28 21.96
C SER A 27 1.34 -7.42 23.01
N SER A 28 1.79 -6.19 23.25
CA SER A 28 1.18 -5.25 24.19
C SER A 28 -0.14 -4.64 23.69
N VAL A 29 -0.42 -4.77 22.39
CA VAL A 29 -1.68 -4.35 21.77
C VAL A 29 -2.27 -5.56 21.07
N GLY A 30 -3.51 -5.91 21.41
CA GLY A 30 -4.24 -7.04 20.84
C GLY A 30 -5.75 -6.83 20.87
N ALA A 31 -6.49 -7.92 21.06
CA ALA A 31 -7.96 -7.92 21.01
C ALA A 31 -8.62 -6.96 22.01
N GLU A 32 -8.05 -6.77 23.20
CA GLU A 32 -8.58 -5.83 24.21
C GLU A 32 -8.49 -4.38 23.72
N GLN A 33 -7.30 -3.93 23.29
CA GLN A 33 -7.11 -2.58 22.76
C GLN A 33 -7.90 -2.37 21.46
N GLN A 34 -8.08 -3.43 20.65
CA GLN A 34 -8.96 -3.38 19.49
C GLN A 34 -10.42 -3.14 19.89
N PHE A 35 -10.92 -3.83 20.91
CA PHE A 35 -12.28 -3.64 21.41
C PHE A 35 -12.49 -2.22 21.94
N GLU A 36 -11.58 -1.73 22.78
CA GLU A 36 -11.63 -0.38 23.34
C GLU A 36 -11.62 0.68 22.23
N ALA A 37 -10.73 0.54 21.25
CA ALA A 37 -10.63 1.49 20.15
C ALA A 37 -11.87 1.50 19.24
N LEU A 38 -12.42 0.32 18.91
CA LEU A 38 -13.66 0.21 18.13
C LEU A 38 -14.83 0.89 18.86
N SER A 39 -14.97 0.65 20.17
CA SER A 39 -16.06 1.17 20.99
C SER A 39 -16.01 2.69 21.20
N GLN A 40 -14.88 3.33 20.89
CA GLN A 40 -14.68 4.78 20.98
C GLN A 40 -14.96 5.52 19.67
N ILE A 41 -15.24 4.81 18.57
CA ILE A 41 -15.57 5.43 17.28
C ILE A 41 -16.95 6.09 17.43
N SER A 42 -16.97 7.42 17.39
CA SER A 42 -18.20 8.20 17.49
C SER A 42 -18.98 8.21 16.17
N VAL A 43 -20.28 8.51 16.24
CA VAL A 43 -21.16 8.66 15.07
C VAL A 43 -20.63 9.68 14.05
N ALA A 44 -19.95 10.73 14.51
CA ALA A 44 -19.43 11.78 13.65
C ALA A 44 -18.09 11.43 12.97
N GLU A 45 -17.45 10.33 13.37
CA GLU A 45 -16.14 9.93 12.84
C GLU A 45 -16.33 9.10 11.55
N PRO A 46 -15.90 9.60 10.39
CA PRO A 46 -15.91 8.80 9.17
C PRO A 46 -14.89 7.67 9.28
N ILE A 47 -15.26 6.48 8.79
CA ILE A 47 -14.37 5.31 8.80
C ILE A 47 -14.07 4.81 7.38
N SER A 48 -12.91 4.19 7.26
CA SER A 48 -12.49 3.41 6.09
C SER A 48 -12.45 1.93 6.46
N ILE A 49 -12.94 1.05 5.58
CA ILE A 49 -12.93 -0.40 5.80
C ILE A 49 -11.95 -1.04 4.81
N TYR A 50 -10.98 -1.78 5.32
CA TYR A 50 -10.10 -2.62 4.51
C TYR A 50 -10.43 -4.10 4.73
N VAL A 51 -10.66 -4.84 3.65
CA VAL A 51 -10.89 -6.28 3.68
C VAL A 51 -9.70 -7.00 3.06
N HIS A 52 -9.03 -7.81 3.86
CA HIS A 52 -7.90 -8.59 3.43
C HIS A 52 -8.32 -9.99 2.95
N VAL A 53 -7.97 -10.35 1.72
CA VAL A 53 -8.17 -11.70 1.16
C VAL A 53 -6.81 -12.39 0.97
N PRO A 54 -6.40 -13.32 1.84
CA PRO A 54 -5.03 -13.87 1.91
C PRO A 54 -4.80 -15.02 0.92
N TYR A 55 -5.47 -15.00 -0.23
CA TYR A 55 -5.45 -16.09 -1.21
C TYR A 55 -5.09 -15.62 -2.61
N CYS A 56 -4.29 -16.42 -3.31
CA CYS A 56 -4.05 -16.30 -4.75
C CYS A 56 -4.20 -17.69 -5.38
N ARG A 57 -4.68 -17.78 -6.63
CA ARG A 57 -4.69 -19.08 -7.34
C ARG A 57 -3.29 -19.57 -7.68
N GLN A 58 -2.40 -18.64 -8.03
CA GLN A 58 -0.98 -18.91 -8.28
C GLN A 58 -0.10 -17.93 -7.52
N ILE A 59 0.89 -18.46 -6.80
CA ILE A 59 1.82 -17.66 -6.00
C ILE A 59 2.99 -17.17 -6.86
N CYS A 60 3.07 -15.86 -7.02
CA CYS A 60 4.19 -15.21 -7.68
C CYS A 60 5.41 -15.16 -6.77
N TRP A 61 6.59 -15.41 -7.31
CA TRP A 61 7.81 -15.55 -6.50
C TRP A 61 8.29 -14.22 -5.92
N TYR A 62 7.97 -13.09 -6.57
CA TYR A 62 8.32 -11.76 -6.07
C TYR A 62 7.44 -11.29 -4.89
N CYS A 63 6.24 -11.86 -4.74
CA CYS A 63 5.16 -11.28 -3.94
C CYS A 63 5.54 -11.07 -2.47
N GLY A 64 5.34 -9.83 -2.00
CA GLY A 64 5.56 -9.39 -0.61
C GLY A 64 4.35 -9.53 0.31
N CYS A 65 3.17 -9.82 -0.23
CA CYS A 65 1.91 -9.79 0.50
C CYS A 65 1.73 -11.02 1.41
N ASN A 66 0.95 -10.85 2.48
CA ASN A 66 0.51 -11.97 3.32
C ASN A 66 -0.56 -12.80 2.58
N THR A 67 -0.11 -13.72 1.72
CA THR A 67 -0.99 -14.55 0.89
C THR A 67 -0.50 -16.00 0.83
N GLY A 68 -1.42 -16.92 0.56
CA GLY A 68 -1.16 -18.33 0.30
C GLY A 68 -1.95 -18.85 -0.90
N ALA A 69 -1.54 -20.00 -1.43
CA ALA A 69 -2.28 -20.64 -2.51
C ALA A 69 -3.66 -21.09 -1.99
N VAL A 70 -4.71 -20.90 -2.80
CA VAL A 70 -6.09 -21.36 -2.52
C VAL A 70 -6.09 -22.82 -2.05
N GLY A 71 -5.46 -23.71 -2.83
CA GLY A 71 -5.50 -25.14 -2.58
C GLY A 71 -6.93 -25.69 -2.78
N ARG A 72 -7.52 -26.27 -1.74
CA ARG A 72 -8.89 -26.81 -1.79
C ARG A 72 -9.94 -25.71 -1.61
N VAL A 73 -11.04 -25.76 -2.37
CA VAL A 73 -12.10 -24.74 -2.36
C VAL A 73 -12.74 -24.56 -0.99
N GLU A 74 -12.85 -25.62 -0.18
CA GLU A 74 -13.42 -25.57 1.17
C GLU A 74 -12.65 -24.60 2.07
N ARG A 75 -11.37 -24.36 1.81
CA ARG A 75 -10.56 -23.38 2.56
C ARG A 75 -11.05 -21.95 2.34
N LEU A 76 -11.57 -21.64 1.15
CA LEU A 76 -12.13 -20.33 0.83
C LEU A 76 -13.45 -20.13 1.57
N THR A 77 -14.38 -21.09 1.46
CA THR A 77 -15.66 -21.03 2.17
C THR A 77 -15.44 -20.88 3.68
N GLN A 78 -14.57 -21.71 4.26
CA GLN A 78 -14.20 -21.66 5.67
C GLN A 78 -13.56 -20.33 6.12
N TYR A 79 -12.86 -19.65 5.21
CA TYR A 79 -12.30 -18.33 5.49
C TYR A 79 -13.40 -17.26 5.43
N ILE A 80 -14.28 -17.32 4.44
CA ILE A 80 -15.41 -16.39 4.33
C ILE A 80 -16.37 -16.53 5.50
N ASP A 81 -16.67 -17.75 5.96
CA ASP A 81 -17.50 -17.96 7.15
C ASP A 81 -16.88 -17.29 8.39
N ALA A 82 -15.55 -17.32 8.52
CA ALA A 82 -14.86 -16.63 9.60
C ALA A 82 -14.83 -15.10 9.40
N LEU A 83 -14.67 -14.61 8.17
CA LEU A 83 -14.73 -13.18 7.87
C LEU A 83 -16.12 -12.60 8.15
N GLU A 84 -17.18 -13.31 7.80
CA GLU A 84 -18.57 -12.95 8.11
C GLU A 84 -18.80 -12.94 9.64
N ALA A 85 -18.24 -13.91 10.36
CA ALA A 85 -18.28 -13.91 11.82
C ALA A 85 -17.49 -12.73 12.42
N GLU A 86 -16.35 -12.33 11.83
CA GLU A 86 -15.61 -11.14 12.28
C GLU A 86 -16.42 -9.87 12.04
N ILE A 87 -17.04 -9.74 10.86
CA ILE A 87 -17.94 -8.63 10.53
C ILE A 87 -19.06 -8.53 11.58
N ALA A 88 -19.69 -9.66 11.94
CA ALA A 88 -20.74 -9.70 12.95
C ALA A 88 -20.27 -9.35 14.38
N LEU A 89 -18.99 -9.58 14.69
CA LEU A 89 -18.40 -9.19 15.98
C LEU A 89 -17.98 -7.72 16.02
N VAL A 90 -17.46 -7.19 14.91
CA VAL A 90 -16.89 -5.85 14.83
C VAL A 90 -17.97 -4.80 14.61
N ALA A 91 -18.89 -5.02 13.67
CA ALA A 91 -19.84 -4.00 13.24
C ALA A 91 -20.71 -3.42 14.38
N PRO A 92 -21.23 -4.21 15.35
CA PRO A 92 -22.01 -3.67 16.47
C PRO A 92 -21.23 -2.73 17.41
N LEU A 93 -19.91 -2.75 17.36
CA LEU A 93 -19.04 -1.89 18.18
C LEU A 93 -18.80 -0.52 17.54
N VAL A 94 -19.15 -0.35 16.27
CA VAL A 94 -18.77 0.81 15.45
C VAL A 94 -19.99 1.69 15.22
N GLN A 95 -19.91 2.96 15.62
CA GLN A 95 -20.99 3.92 15.39
C GLN A 95 -20.78 4.83 14.18
N GLY A 96 -19.54 4.93 13.68
CA GLY A 96 -19.19 5.78 12.55
C GLY A 96 -19.68 5.22 11.21
N GLN A 97 -19.93 6.11 10.24
CA GLN A 97 -20.33 5.74 8.89
C GLN A 97 -19.11 5.49 8.00
N ALA A 98 -19.13 4.37 7.27
CA ALA A 98 -18.08 4.03 6.32
C ALA A 98 -18.20 4.84 5.03
N ILE A 99 -17.14 5.57 4.69
CA ILE A 99 -17.04 6.38 3.47
C ILE A 99 -16.12 5.76 2.42
N SER A 100 -15.42 4.68 2.77
CA SER A 100 -14.46 4.00 1.92
C SER A 100 -14.41 2.52 2.25
N VAL A 101 -14.35 1.66 1.23
CA VAL A 101 -14.21 0.21 1.35
C VAL A 101 -13.18 -0.27 0.32
N HIS A 102 -12.12 -0.94 0.79
CA HIS A 102 -11.04 -1.44 -0.05
C HIS A 102 -10.82 -2.94 0.15
N PHE A 103 -10.94 -3.73 -0.91
CA PHE A 103 -10.57 -5.14 -0.95
C PHE A 103 -9.16 -5.34 -1.50
N GLY A 104 -8.26 -5.97 -0.73
CA GLY A 104 -6.89 -6.21 -1.17
C GLY A 104 -6.25 -7.45 -0.55
N GLY A 105 -4.92 -7.55 -0.66
CA GLY A 105 -4.11 -8.55 0.03
C GLY A 105 -3.40 -9.53 -0.91
N GLY A 106 -3.97 -10.73 -1.06
CA GLY A 106 -3.60 -11.65 -2.12
C GLY A 106 -4.28 -11.24 -3.41
N SER A 107 -5.40 -11.87 -3.72
CA SER A 107 -6.24 -11.51 -4.86
C SER A 107 -7.71 -11.70 -4.46
N PRO A 108 -8.44 -10.62 -4.13
CA PRO A 108 -9.87 -10.67 -3.84
C PRO A 108 -10.69 -11.53 -4.81
N ASN A 109 -10.38 -11.49 -6.12
CA ASN A 109 -11.05 -12.31 -7.12
C ASN A 109 -10.69 -13.81 -7.09
N ALA A 110 -9.68 -14.23 -6.32
CA ALA A 110 -9.41 -15.66 -6.10
C ALA A 110 -10.52 -16.37 -5.32
N LEU A 111 -11.39 -15.61 -4.62
CA LEU A 111 -12.60 -16.13 -3.97
C LEU A 111 -13.61 -16.70 -4.97
N GLY A 112 -13.59 -16.20 -6.21
CA GLY A 112 -14.66 -16.42 -7.18
C GLY A 112 -15.92 -15.59 -6.88
N PRO A 113 -16.83 -15.47 -7.87
CA PRO A 113 -17.90 -14.47 -7.82
C PRO A 113 -18.87 -14.65 -6.64
N ALA A 114 -19.26 -15.90 -6.34
CA ALA A 114 -20.23 -16.19 -5.29
C ALA A 114 -19.72 -15.85 -3.88
N LEU A 115 -18.48 -16.23 -3.56
CA LEU A 115 -17.89 -15.92 -2.26
C LEU A 115 -17.54 -14.44 -2.13
N PHE A 116 -17.12 -13.79 -3.21
CA PHE A 116 -16.92 -12.33 -3.20
C PHE A 116 -18.22 -11.58 -2.92
N ALA A 117 -19.31 -11.94 -3.61
CA ALA A 117 -20.63 -11.34 -3.40
C ALA A 117 -21.15 -11.52 -1.97
N ARG A 118 -20.90 -12.68 -1.35
CA ARG A 118 -21.22 -12.93 0.07
C ARG A 118 -20.56 -11.91 0.99
N VAL A 119 -19.27 -11.63 0.81
CA VAL A 119 -18.55 -10.66 1.65
C VAL A 119 -19.13 -9.25 1.47
N VAL A 120 -19.36 -8.83 0.23
CA VAL A 120 -19.97 -7.52 -0.07
C VAL A 120 -21.33 -7.39 0.60
N HIS A 121 -22.18 -8.43 0.50
CA HIS A 121 -23.49 -8.45 1.15
C HIS A 121 -23.38 -8.32 2.67
N SER A 122 -22.48 -9.09 3.29
CA SER A 122 -22.25 -9.07 4.73
C SER A 122 -21.77 -7.71 5.23
N LEU A 123 -20.88 -7.04 4.50
CA LEU A 123 -20.45 -5.68 4.83
C LEU A 123 -21.62 -4.69 4.78
N ARG A 124 -22.40 -4.69 3.69
CA ARG A 124 -23.55 -3.79 3.53
C ARG A 124 -24.67 -4.05 4.53
N ALA A 125 -24.82 -5.30 4.98
CA ALA A 125 -25.83 -5.65 5.97
C ALA A 125 -25.42 -5.26 7.40
N ALA A 126 -24.12 -5.23 7.70
CA ALA A 126 -23.61 -5.06 9.05
C ALA A 126 -23.17 -3.62 9.38
N PHE A 127 -22.54 -2.92 8.43
CA PHE A 127 -22.04 -1.56 8.63
C PHE A 127 -22.97 -0.51 8.02
N ASP A 128 -23.03 0.68 8.65
CA ASP A 128 -23.56 1.88 8.01
C ASP A 128 -22.55 2.34 6.95
N ILE A 129 -22.80 2.03 5.69
CA ILE A 129 -21.95 2.41 4.55
C ILE A 129 -22.65 3.50 3.76
N SER A 130 -21.97 4.64 3.61
CA SER A 130 -22.48 5.77 2.83
C SER A 130 -22.83 5.35 1.39
N ASN A 131 -23.93 5.89 0.87
CA ASN A 131 -24.31 5.69 -0.53
C ASN A 131 -23.29 6.27 -1.51
N SER A 132 -22.47 7.23 -1.07
CA SER A 132 -21.36 7.80 -1.84
C SER A 132 -20.01 7.22 -1.45
N ALA A 133 -19.97 6.12 -0.70
CA ALA A 133 -18.72 5.50 -0.28
C ALA A 133 -17.88 5.09 -1.49
N GLU A 134 -16.57 5.29 -1.41
CA GLU A 134 -15.66 4.79 -2.43
C GLU A 134 -15.42 3.29 -2.25
N TRP A 135 -15.74 2.49 -3.27
CA TRP A 135 -15.44 1.06 -3.29
C TRP A 135 -14.30 0.75 -4.26
N ALA A 136 -13.22 0.15 -3.73
CA ALA A 136 -12.00 -0.19 -4.45
C ALA A 136 -11.61 -1.67 -4.30
N VAL A 137 -11.07 -2.28 -5.36
CA VAL A 137 -10.63 -3.69 -5.34
C VAL A 137 -9.33 -3.91 -6.10
N GLU A 138 -8.41 -4.69 -5.51
CA GLU A 138 -7.24 -5.24 -6.19
C GLU A 138 -7.59 -6.56 -6.89
N LEU A 139 -7.10 -6.76 -8.11
CA LEU A 139 -7.49 -7.91 -8.95
C LEU A 139 -6.28 -8.54 -9.64
N ASP A 140 -6.25 -9.87 -9.65
CA ASP A 140 -5.36 -10.62 -10.54
C ASP A 140 -6.06 -10.79 -11.90
N PRO A 141 -5.55 -10.19 -12.99
CA PRO A 141 -6.20 -10.28 -14.30
C PRO A 141 -6.31 -11.73 -14.81
N ARG A 142 -5.46 -12.67 -14.34
CA ARG A 142 -5.52 -14.08 -14.73
C ARG A 142 -6.77 -14.81 -14.24
N ASP A 143 -7.37 -14.29 -13.18
CA ASP A 143 -8.56 -14.84 -12.52
C ASP A 143 -9.79 -13.95 -12.70
N LEU A 144 -9.74 -12.97 -13.62
CA LEU A 144 -10.84 -12.05 -13.88
C LEU A 144 -11.67 -12.55 -15.08
N ASP A 145 -12.87 -13.04 -14.78
CA ASP A 145 -13.88 -13.43 -15.76
C ASP A 145 -15.08 -12.48 -15.79
N ALA A 146 -16.01 -12.71 -16.72
CA ALA A 146 -17.20 -11.88 -16.88
C ALA A 146 -18.10 -11.90 -15.64
N ALA A 147 -18.25 -13.06 -14.98
CA ALA A 147 -19.09 -13.19 -13.80
C ALA A 147 -18.53 -12.38 -12.62
N MET A 148 -17.21 -12.37 -12.43
CA MET A 148 -16.56 -11.52 -11.44
C MET A 148 -16.73 -10.03 -11.78
N ALA A 149 -16.55 -9.64 -13.05
CA ALA A 149 -16.73 -8.26 -13.48
C ALA A 149 -18.18 -7.78 -13.23
N ASP A 150 -19.18 -8.62 -13.51
CA ASP A 150 -20.60 -8.31 -13.26
C ASP A 150 -20.88 -8.12 -11.76
N ILE A 151 -20.28 -8.95 -10.89
CA ILE A 151 -20.39 -8.78 -9.44
C ILE A 151 -19.73 -7.48 -8.98
N ILE A 152 -18.56 -7.13 -9.52
CA ILE A 152 -17.87 -5.86 -9.21
C ILE A 152 -18.73 -4.66 -9.62
N GLY A 153 -19.32 -4.69 -10.81
CA GLY A 153 -20.20 -3.64 -11.31
C GLY A 153 -21.48 -3.49 -10.49
N THR A 154 -22.19 -4.60 -10.25
CA THR A 154 -23.44 -4.61 -9.46
C THR A 154 -23.22 -4.25 -7.99
N ALA A 155 -22.06 -4.59 -7.42
CA ALA A 155 -21.68 -4.19 -6.07
C ALA A 155 -21.30 -2.69 -5.94
N GLY A 156 -21.11 -1.98 -7.06
CA GLY A 156 -20.82 -0.55 -7.08
C GLY A 156 -19.35 -0.20 -6.90
N PHE A 157 -18.41 -1.08 -7.25
CA PHE A 157 -16.99 -0.74 -7.23
C PHE A 157 -16.67 0.32 -8.28
N HIS A 158 -16.09 1.43 -7.83
CA HIS A 158 -15.76 2.57 -8.70
C HIS A 158 -14.30 2.55 -9.15
N ARG A 159 -13.42 1.93 -8.35
CA ARG A 159 -11.99 1.84 -8.62
C ARG A 159 -11.51 0.39 -8.61
N ALA A 160 -10.64 0.03 -9.54
CA ALA A 160 -9.99 -1.27 -9.54
C ALA A 160 -8.49 -1.14 -9.81
N SER A 161 -7.68 -1.96 -9.14
CA SER A 161 -6.25 -2.13 -9.43
C SER A 161 -6.01 -3.46 -10.13
N LEU A 162 -5.26 -3.48 -11.23
CA LEU A 162 -4.85 -4.70 -11.92
C LEU A 162 -3.34 -4.94 -11.75
N GLY A 163 -3.00 -6.12 -11.21
CA GLY A 163 -1.63 -6.60 -11.09
C GLY A 163 -0.99 -6.98 -12.44
N ALA A 164 -0.41 -6.01 -13.17
CA ALA A 164 0.23 -6.24 -14.47
C ALA A 164 1.72 -6.63 -14.35
N GLN A 165 2.45 -5.89 -13.53
CA GLN A 165 3.86 -6.04 -13.12
C GLN A 165 4.83 -5.82 -14.27
N THR A 166 4.75 -6.62 -15.33
CA THR A 166 5.51 -6.51 -16.57
C THR A 166 4.78 -7.25 -17.69
N PHE A 167 4.94 -6.81 -18.94
CA PHE A 167 4.43 -7.54 -20.11
C PHE A 167 5.51 -8.38 -20.81
N SER A 168 6.76 -8.33 -20.34
CA SER A 168 7.86 -9.13 -20.88
C SER A 168 7.74 -10.59 -20.47
N HIS A 169 7.39 -11.45 -21.43
CA HIS A 169 7.18 -12.89 -21.19
C HIS A 169 8.36 -13.58 -20.49
N HIS A 170 9.59 -13.23 -20.88
CA HIS A 170 10.79 -13.84 -20.30
C HIS A 170 10.97 -13.48 -18.80
N ILE A 171 10.53 -12.29 -18.38
CA ILE A 171 10.53 -11.86 -16.97
C ILE A 171 9.39 -12.54 -16.22
N GLN A 172 8.20 -12.58 -16.83
CA GLN A 172 7.02 -13.23 -16.27
C GLN A 172 7.29 -14.70 -15.90
N ALA A 173 8.00 -15.43 -16.76
CA ALA A 173 8.42 -16.80 -16.49
C ALA A 173 9.34 -16.89 -15.25
N LYS A 174 10.32 -15.98 -15.13
CA LYS A 174 11.27 -15.92 -14.00
C LYS A 174 10.64 -15.52 -12.67
N ILE A 175 9.39 -15.06 -12.66
CA ILE A 175 8.69 -14.64 -11.44
C ILE A 175 7.41 -15.44 -11.18
N ASN A 176 7.17 -16.49 -11.98
CA ASN A 176 5.98 -17.35 -11.92
C ASN A 176 4.66 -16.58 -12.05
N ARG A 177 4.60 -15.68 -13.06
CA ARG A 177 3.42 -14.86 -13.35
C ARG A 177 3.26 -14.65 -14.86
N VAL A 178 3.09 -15.75 -15.61
CA VAL A 178 2.77 -15.67 -17.05
C VAL A 178 1.37 -15.09 -17.23
N GLN A 179 1.30 -13.92 -17.87
CA GLN A 179 0.09 -13.17 -18.18
C GLN A 179 0.31 -12.29 -19.43
N PRO A 180 -0.04 -12.79 -20.61
CA PRO A 180 0.09 -11.98 -21.83
C PRO A 180 -0.70 -10.66 -21.75
N PHE A 181 -0.24 -9.63 -22.45
CA PHE A 181 -0.88 -8.30 -22.46
C PHE A 181 -2.40 -8.36 -22.77
N HIS A 182 -2.81 -9.17 -23.76
CA HIS A 182 -4.22 -9.27 -24.17
C HIS A 182 -5.15 -9.70 -23.02
N LEU A 183 -4.66 -10.49 -22.07
CA LEU A 183 -5.42 -10.94 -20.92
C LEU A 183 -5.70 -9.75 -19.96
N VAL A 184 -4.70 -8.92 -19.71
CA VAL A 184 -4.85 -7.69 -18.90
C VAL A 184 -5.74 -6.68 -19.62
N ALA A 185 -5.56 -6.50 -20.93
CA ALA A 185 -6.39 -5.62 -21.75
C ALA A 185 -7.87 -6.04 -21.74
N ASN A 186 -8.15 -7.34 -21.86
CA ASN A 186 -9.50 -7.88 -21.75
C ASN A 186 -10.09 -7.66 -20.35
N GLY A 187 -9.30 -7.84 -19.29
CA GLY A 187 -9.69 -7.54 -17.91
C GLY A 187 -10.09 -6.07 -17.71
N ALA A 188 -9.24 -5.14 -18.14
CA ALA A 188 -9.53 -3.71 -18.09
C ALA A 188 -10.81 -3.36 -18.87
N ALA A 189 -11.00 -3.93 -20.06
CA ALA A 189 -12.19 -3.72 -20.86
C ALA A 189 -13.47 -4.29 -20.20
N MET A 190 -13.37 -5.44 -19.53
CA MET A 190 -14.48 -6.03 -18.76
C MET A 190 -14.88 -5.12 -17.60
N LEU A 191 -13.92 -4.63 -16.81
CA LEU A 191 -14.20 -3.73 -15.68
C LEU A 191 -14.83 -2.42 -16.13
N LYS A 192 -14.32 -1.82 -17.22
CA LYS A 192 -14.89 -0.60 -17.78
C LYS A 192 -16.34 -0.81 -18.24
N ARG A 193 -16.65 -1.94 -18.89
CA ARG A 193 -18.03 -2.29 -19.28
C ARG A 193 -18.94 -2.52 -18.07
N ALA A 194 -18.40 -3.06 -16.99
CA ALA A 194 -19.12 -3.26 -15.73
C ALA A 194 -19.35 -1.97 -14.93
N GLY A 195 -18.80 -0.83 -15.37
CA GLY A 195 -19.02 0.48 -14.74
C GLY A 195 -17.92 0.92 -13.78
N VAL A 196 -16.78 0.22 -13.70
CA VAL A 196 -15.59 0.72 -13.01
C VAL A 196 -15.07 1.94 -13.75
N LYS A 197 -14.93 3.05 -13.02
CA LYS A 197 -14.58 4.36 -13.58
C LYS A 197 -13.08 4.61 -13.58
N HIS A 198 -12.40 4.15 -12.54
CA HIS A 198 -10.99 4.41 -12.32
C HIS A 198 -10.17 3.13 -12.29
N LEU A 199 -9.14 3.07 -13.13
CA LEU A 199 -8.21 1.95 -13.22
C LEU A 199 -6.83 2.35 -12.75
N ASN A 200 -6.30 1.57 -11.81
CA ASN A 200 -4.88 1.55 -11.49
C ASN A 200 -4.20 0.33 -12.14
N LEU A 201 -2.98 0.51 -12.64
CA LEU A 201 -2.10 -0.59 -13.04
C LEU A 201 -0.90 -0.67 -12.12
N ASP A 202 -0.72 -1.82 -11.49
CA ASP A 202 0.49 -2.12 -10.73
C ASP A 202 1.55 -2.67 -11.69
N LEU A 203 2.68 -1.97 -11.80
CA LEU A 203 3.86 -2.31 -12.59
C LEU A 203 5.08 -2.45 -11.66
N MET A 204 6.15 -3.06 -12.17
CA MET A 204 7.35 -3.31 -11.38
C MET A 204 8.64 -3.08 -12.16
N TYR A 205 9.64 -2.55 -11.45
CA TYR A 205 11.05 -2.62 -11.85
C TYR A 205 11.88 -3.44 -10.85
N GLY A 206 13.13 -3.73 -11.21
CA GLY A 206 14.04 -4.49 -10.37
C GLY A 206 13.85 -6.00 -10.43
N LEU A 207 13.11 -6.52 -11.41
CA LEU A 207 12.84 -7.96 -11.60
C LEU A 207 14.05 -8.68 -12.23
N PRO A 208 14.17 -10.02 -12.07
CA PRO A 208 15.33 -10.77 -12.56
C PRO A 208 15.50 -10.71 -14.08
N GLY A 209 16.64 -10.20 -14.53
CA GLY A 209 16.99 -10.01 -15.94
C GLY A 209 16.28 -8.85 -16.64
N GLN A 210 15.56 -8.00 -15.91
CA GLN A 210 14.81 -6.89 -16.50
C GLN A 210 15.76 -5.81 -17.04
N THR A 211 15.52 -5.38 -18.28
CA THR A 211 16.29 -4.33 -18.95
C THR A 211 15.51 -3.00 -19.01
N LEU A 212 16.17 -1.93 -19.48
CA LEU A 212 15.49 -0.68 -19.78
C LEU A 212 14.48 -0.82 -20.93
N ASP A 213 14.79 -1.65 -21.93
CA ASP A 213 13.87 -1.94 -23.04
C ASP A 213 12.59 -2.63 -22.54
N ASP A 214 12.71 -3.54 -21.57
CA ASP A 214 11.56 -4.18 -20.93
C ASP A 214 10.66 -3.17 -20.19
N ILE A 215 11.27 -2.18 -19.52
CA ILE A 215 10.54 -1.10 -18.85
C ILE A 215 9.80 -0.26 -19.89
N ALA A 216 10.50 0.19 -20.93
CA ALA A 216 9.91 1.01 -21.98
C ALA A 216 8.76 0.29 -22.71
N ALA A 217 8.96 -0.97 -23.11
CA ALA A 217 7.94 -1.78 -23.76
C ALA A 217 6.73 -2.06 -22.84
N THR A 218 6.99 -2.30 -21.54
CA THR A 218 5.92 -2.51 -20.56
C THR A 218 5.07 -1.25 -20.40
N ILE A 219 5.70 -0.08 -20.22
CA ILE A 219 4.99 1.20 -20.04
C ILE A 219 4.24 1.57 -21.33
N SER A 220 4.88 1.46 -22.50
CA SER A 220 4.22 1.72 -23.77
C SER A 220 2.96 0.88 -23.94
N SER A 221 2.99 -0.41 -23.59
CA SER A 221 1.81 -1.28 -23.62
C SER A 221 0.77 -0.87 -22.58
N ALA A 222 1.20 -0.56 -21.35
CA ALA A 222 0.32 -0.15 -20.25
C ALA A 222 -0.49 1.12 -20.60
N LEU A 223 0.17 2.10 -21.22
CA LEU A 223 -0.45 3.36 -21.63
C LEU A 223 -1.57 3.18 -22.66
N THR A 224 -1.54 2.12 -23.48
CA THR A 224 -2.65 1.81 -24.40
C THR A 224 -3.94 1.44 -23.68
N LEU A 225 -3.87 1.02 -22.42
CA LEU A 225 -5.03 0.74 -21.56
C LEU A 225 -5.62 2.01 -20.94
N GLN A 226 -4.94 3.16 -21.08
CA GLN A 226 -5.33 4.46 -20.56
C GLN A 226 -5.70 4.44 -19.06
N PRO A 227 -4.84 3.89 -18.17
CA PRO A 227 -5.15 3.86 -16.75
C PRO A 227 -5.21 5.28 -16.17
N ASP A 228 -6.02 5.48 -15.14
CA ASP A 228 -6.07 6.72 -14.36
C ASP A 228 -4.82 6.85 -13.47
N ARG A 229 -4.34 5.71 -12.96
CA ARG A 229 -3.19 5.61 -12.07
C ARG A 229 -2.22 4.51 -12.50
N VAL A 230 -0.94 4.73 -12.27
CA VAL A 230 0.12 3.72 -12.41
C VAL A 230 0.92 3.69 -11.12
N ALA A 231 0.99 2.53 -10.49
CA ALA A 231 1.89 2.29 -9.39
C ALA A 231 3.11 1.50 -9.91
N MET A 232 4.28 2.12 -9.92
CA MET A 232 5.52 1.57 -10.47
C MET A 232 6.46 1.13 -9.34
N PHE A 233 6.23 -0.08 -8.81
CA PHE A 233 6.91 -0.55 -7.61
C PHE A 233 8.30 -1.10 -7.85
N GLY A 234 9.25 -0.73 -7.00
CA GLY A 234 10.54 -1.40 -6.91
C GLY A 234 10.41 -2.77 -6.25
N TYR A 235 10.94 -3.82 -6.88
CA TYR A 235 10.99 -5.16 -6.32
C TYR A 235 11.80 -5.21 -5.01
N ALA A 236 11.15 -5.66 -3.94
CA ALA A 236 11.73 -5.87 -2.62
C ALA A 236 12.16 -7.33 -2.42
N HIS A 237 13.45 -7.63 -2.57
CA HIS A 237 14.01 -8.97 -2.38
C HIS A 237 14.49 -9.20 -0.92
N VAL A 238 13.72 -9.97 -0.16
CA VAL A 238 13.93 -10.33 1.25
C VAL A 238 13.64 -11.84 1.51
N PRO A 239 14.37 -12.76 0.85
CA PRO A 239 14.10 -14.20 0.87
C PRO A 239 14.26 -14.88 2.24
N HIS A 240 14.86 -14.18 3.21
CA HIS A 240 14.94 -14.60 4.61
C HIS A 240 13.59 -14.43 5.34
N MET A 241 12.78 -13.41 4.97
CA MET A 241 11.42 -13.23 5.49
C MET A 241 10.36 -13.88 4.61
N LEU A 242 10.59 -13.94 3.29
CA LEU A 242 9.63 -14.45 2.31
C LEU A 242 10.24 -15.62 1.53
N PRO A 243 10.13 -16.87 2.02
CA PRO A 243 10.80 -18.02 1.41
C PRO A 243 10.51 -18.24 -0.08
N ARG A 244 9.34 -17.85 -0.57
CA ARG A 244 8.96 -17.93 -2.00
C ARG A 244 9.90 -17.13 -2.93
N GLN A 245 10.57 -16.10 -2.42
CA GLN A 245 11.52 -15.31 -3.18
C GLN A 245 12.85 -16.05 -3.43
N ARG A 246 13.12 -17.16 -2.74
CA ARG A 246 14.29 -18.02 -3.02
C ARG A 246 14.19 -18.71 -4.39
N MET A 247 13.01 -18.74 -4.98
CA MET A 247 12.79 -19.24 -6.34
C MET A 247 13.28 -18.26 -7.42
N ILE A 248 13.57 -17.01 -7.05
CA ILE A 248 14.16 -16.02 -7.95
C ILE A 248 15.69 -16.14 -7.86
N GLU A 249 16.33 -16.27 -9.01
CA GLU A 249 17.79 -16.28 -9.13
C GLU A 249 18.36 -14.90 -8.74
N ALA A 250 19.02 -14.85 -7.59
CA ALA A 250 19.53 -13.59 -7.02
C ALA A 250 20.58 -12.93 -7.93
N ASP A 251 21.41 -13.72 -8.62
CA ASP A 251 22.46 -13.23 -9.53
C ASP A 251 21.89 -12.60 -10.81
N ALA A 252 20.62 -12.90 -11.14
CA ALA A 252 19.92 -12.27 -12.24
C ALA A 252 19.28 -10.92 -11.85
N LEU A 253 19.30 -10.53 -10.57
CA LEU A 253 18.71 -9.28 -10.14
C LEU A 253 19.58 -8.08 -10.55
N PRO A 254 18.95 -6.98 -10.99
CA PRO A 254 19.68 -5.77 -11.34
C PRO A 254 20.40 -5.16 -10.14
N SER A 255 21.57 -4.57 -10.40
CA SER A 255 22.35 -3.79 -9.44
C SER A 255 21.56 -2.57 -8.92
N ALA A 256 22.04 -1.93 -7.86
CA ALA A 256 21.40 -0.70 -7.34
C ALA A 256 21.34 0.42 -8.41
N GLU A 257 22.39 0.53 -9.23
CA GLU A 257 22.46 1.48 -10.34
C GLU A 257 21.46 1.12 -11.45
N GLN A 258 21.41 -0.14 -11.87
CA GLN A 258 20.45 -0.58 -12.88
C GLN A 258 19.01 -0.36 -12.41
N ARG A 259 18.70 -0.64 -11.14
CA ARG A 259 17.37 -0.36 -10.55
C ARG A 259 17.05 1.12 -10.53
N PHE A 260 18.02 1.96 -10.17
CA PHE A 260 17.86 3.42 -10.22
C PHE A 260 17.48 3.87 -11.64
N TRP A 261 18.22 3.44 -12.66
CA TRP A 261 17.94 3.84 -14.04
C TRP A 261 16.64 3.25 -14.60
N GLN A 262 16.24 2.04 -14.18
CA GLN A 262 14.91 1.50 -14.51
C GLN A 262 13.80 2.38 -13.93
N SER A 263 13.92 2.80 -12.67
CA SER A 263 12.95 3.68 -12.03
C SER A 263 12.92 5.08 -12.65
N ALA A 264 14.09 5.63 -12.97
CA ALA A 264 14.25 6.94 -13.62
C ALA A 264 13.60 6.94 -15.01
N LEU A 265 13.88 5.93 -15.83
CA LEU A 265 13.24 5.79 -17.15
C LEU A 265 11.73 5.65 -17.02
N ALA A 266 11.25 4.85 -16.06
CA ALA A 266 9.82 4.68 -15.85
C ALA A 266 9.13 5.99 -15.46
N HIS A 267 9.76 6.76 -14.58
CA HIS A 267 9.30 8.09 -14.20
C HIS A 267 9.19 9.00 -15.43
N ASP A 268 10.27 9.14 -16.22
CA ASP A 268 10.29 10.05 -17.36
C ASP A 268 9.25 9.68 -18.42
N LEU A 269 9.11 8.39 -18.75
CA LEU A 269 8.09 7.93 -19.69
C LEU A 269 6.65 8.22 -19.23
N LEU A 270 6.38 8.14 -17.92
CA LEU A 270 5.05 8.43 -17.38
C LEU A 270 4.77 9.95 -17.35
N ILE A 271 5.77 10.76 -16.99
CA ILE A 271 5.66 12.23 -17.06
C ILE A 271 5.46 12.69 -18.50
N ASP A 272 6.24 12.16 -19.45
CA ASP A 272 6.13 12.47 -20.87
C ASP A 272 4.77 12.04 -21.45
N ALA A 273 4.16 10.99 -20.89
CA ALA A 273 2.80 10.55 -21.21
C ALA A 273 1.68 11.39 -20.56
N GLY A 274 2.04 12.43 -19.79
CA GLY A 274 1.11 13.38 -19.19
C GLY A 274 0.61 13.00 -17.80
N TYR A 275 1.23 12.04 -17.12
CA TYR A 275 0.96 11.74 -15.71
C TYR A 275 1.72 12.71 -14.80
N GLU A 276 1.22 12.87 -13.57
CA GLU A 276 1.91 13.56 -12.50
C GLU A 276 2.41 12.56 -11.46
N ALA A 277 3.62 12.78 -10.97
CA ALA A 277 4.18 12.01 -9.87
C ALA A 277 3.51 12.44 -8.55
N ILE A 278 2.73 11.53 -7.96
CA ILE A 278 2.13 11.68 -6.63
C ILE A 278 3.17 11.41 -5.54
N GLY A 279 4.05 10.44 -5.81
CA GLY A 279 5.24 10.15 -5.04
C GLY A 279 6.24 9.43 -5.92
N PHE A 280 7.26 8.83 -5.31
CA PHE A 280 8.33 8.20 -6.09
C PHE A 280 7.84 7.04 -6.98
N ASP A 281 6.89 6.24 -6.51
CA ASP A 281 6.39 5.04 -7.18
C ASP A 281 4.92 5.13 -7.61
N HIS A 282 4.28 6.30 -7.51
CA HIS A 282 2.86 6.48 -7.87
C HIS A 282 2.66 7.66 -8.80
N PHE A 283 1.90 7.41 -9.87
CA PHE A 283 1.62 8.35 -10.93
C PHE A 283 0.12 8.38 -11.19
N ALA A 284 -0.43 9.57 -11.42
CA ALA A 284 -1.86 9.73 -11.68
C ALA A 284 -2.10 10.82 -12.74
N ARG A 285 -3.23 10.74 -13.43
CA ARG A 285 -3.63 11.78 -14.40
C ARG A 285 -3.87 13.13 -13.71
N PRO A 286 -3.74 14.27 -14.41
CA PRO A 286 -3.98 15.60 -13.85
C PRO A 286 -5.35 15.78 -13.19
N GLU A 287 -6.37 15.11 -13.75
CA GLU A 287 -7.76 15.09 -13.31
C GLU A 287 -8.05 14.03 -12.23
N ASP A 288 -7.07 13.24 -11.79
CA ASP A 288 -7.26 12.26 -10.72
C ASP A 288 -7.37 12.97 -9.35
N SER A 289 -8.10 12.34 -8.43
CA SER A 289 -8.32 12.87 -7.08
C SER A 289 -7.03 12.96 -6.25
N LEU A 290 -6.09 12.02 -6.40
CA LEU A 290 -4.77 12.09 -5.75
C LEU A 290 -3.96 13.28 -6.25
N THR A 291 -4.01 13.57 -7.56
CA THR A 291 -3.29 14.73 -8.12
C THR A 291 -3.85 16.04 -7.58
N ARG A 292 -5.17 16.15 -7.47
CA ARG A 292 -5.81 17.31 -6.81
C ARG A 292 -5.40 17.43 -5.35
N ALA A 293 -5.42 16.33 -4.61
CA ALA A 293 -5.05 16.30 -3.20
C ALA A 293 -3.57 16.68 -3.00
N ALA A 294 -2.66 16.19 -3.84
CA ALA A 294 -1.25 16.54 -3.81
C ALA A 294 -1.02 18.05 -4.03
N ARG A 295 -1.75 18.66 -4.97
CA ARG A 295 -1.66 20.10 -5.26
C ARG A 295 -2.25 20.97 -4.15
N SER A 296 -3.28 20.50 -3.45
CA SER A 296 -3.94 21.24 -2.39
C SER A 296 -3.39 20.97 -0.98
N GLY A 297 -2.37 20.11 -0.85
CA GLY A 297 -1.84 19.66 0.44
C GLY A 297 -2.77 18.71 1.21
N GLY A 298 -3.76 18.12 0.55
CA GLY A 298 -4.71 17.17 1.14
C GLY A 298 -4.30 15.70 0.97
N LEU A 299 -3.14 15.43 0.38
CA LEU A 299 -2.62 14.08 0.19
C LEU A 299 -2.18 13.48 1.53
N GLN A 300 -2.57 12.23 1.74
CA GLN A 300 -2.24 11.45 2.92
C GLN A 300 -1.59 10.12 2.53
N ARG A 301 -1.10 9.39 3.54
CA ARG A 301 -0.50 8.06 3.35
C ARG A 301 -0.97 7.06 4.41
N ASN A 302 -1.42 5.89 3.97
CA ASN A 302 -1.85 4.81 4.84
C ASN A 302 -1.28 3.44 4.40
N PHE A 303 -1.81 2.35 4.96
CA PHE A 303 -1.39 0.97 4.65
C PHE A 303 -1.64 0.53 3.20
N GLN A 304 -2.53 1.20 2.47
CA GLN A 304 -2.82 0.95 1.06
C GLN A 304 -1.96 1.84 0.12
N GLY A 305 -1.28 2.87 0.64
CA GLY A 305 -0.41 3.74 -0.15
C GLY A 305 -0.79 5.22 0.00
N PHE A 306 -0.64 5.98 -1.09
CA PHE A 306 -1.11 7.36 -1.15
C PHE A 306 -2.64 7.38 -1.25
N THR A 307 -3.27 8.27 -0.49
CA THR A 307 -4.72 8.35 -0.39
C THR A 307 -5.18 9.80 -0.23
N ASP A 308 -6.38 10.08 -0.71
CA ASP A 308 -7.18 11.26 -0.45
C ASP A 308 -8.40 10.95 0.43
N ASP A 309 -8.45 9.75 1.00
CA ASP A 309 -9.45 9.32 1.98
C ASP A 309 -9.35 10.19 3.25
N PRO A 310 -10.42 10.93 3.61
CA PRO A 310 -10.39 11.81 4.77
C PRO A 310 -10.62 11.07 6.09
N ALA A 311 -10.88 9.75 6.08
CA ALA A 311 -11.05 8.98 7.31
C ALA A 311 -9.72 8.77 8.04
N HIS A 312 -9.67 9.18 9.30
CA HIS A 312 -8.54 8.92 10.20
C HIS A 312 -8.62 7.55 10.89
N VAL A 313 -9.79 6.91 10.81
CA VAL A 313 -10.03 5.55 11.30
C VAL A 313 -10.07 4.57 10.14
N LEU A 314 -9.21 3.56 10.20
CA LEU A 314 -9.18 2.43 9.27
C LEU A 314 -9.49 1.15 10.05
N ILE A 315 -10.57 0.48 9.69
CA ILE A 315 -10.94 -0.84 10.23
C ILE A 315 -10.47 -1.92 9.26
N GLY A 316 -9.49 -2.70 9.69
CA GLY A 316 -9.00 -3.86 8.95
C GLY A 316 -9.75 -5.14 9.34
N LEU A 317 -10.35 -5.79 8.36
CA LEU A 317 -11.05 -7.08 8.47
C LEU A 317 -10.30 -8.16 7.71
N GLY A 318 -10.31 -9.38 8.24
CA GLY A 318 -9.59 -10.52 7.70
C GLY A 318 -8.20 -10.72 8.33
N SER A 319 -7.66 -11.92 8.13
CA SER A 319 -6.33 -12.28 8.62
C SER A 319 -5.25 -11.29 8.15
N SER A 320 -4.34 -10.89 9.04
CA SER A 320 -3.27 -9.91 8.81
C SER A 320 -3.68 -8.47 8.51
N ALA A 321 -4.97 -8.18 8.38
CA ALA A 321 -5.46 -6.83 8.20
C ALA A 321 -4.99 -5.93 9.36
N ILE A 322 -4.66 -4.68 9.05
CA ILE A 322 -4.21 -3.70 10.03
C ILE A 322 -5.29 -2.64 10.16
N SER A 323 -5.65 -2.35 11.40
CA SER A 323 -6.53 -1.25 11.77
C SER A 323 -5.71 -0.12 12.39
N GLN A 324 -6.19 1.11 12.18
CA GLN A 324 -5.63 2.34 12.73
C GLN A 324 -6.76 3.14 13.39
N PHE A 325 -6.58 3.46 14.67
CA PHE A 325 -7.52 4.20 15.49
C PHE A 325 -6.77 5.23 16.33
N GLY A 326 -6.81 6.52 16.01
CA GLY A 326 -6.16 7.56 16.82
C GLY A 326 -4.72 7.21 17.23
N ASN A 327 -4.52 6.75 18.48
CA ASN A 327 -3.24 6.32 19.02
C ASN A 327 -3.00 4.79 19.05
N VAL A 328 -3.77 3.98 18.35
CA VAL A 328 -3.68 2.50 18.33
C VAL A 328 -3.51 2.02 16.90
N LEU A 329 -2.43 1.27 16.65
CA LEU A 329 -2.30 0.45 15.45
C LEU A 329 -2.38 -1.02 15.87
N VAL A 330 -3.26 -1.80 15.27
CA VAL A 330 -3.45 -3.21 15.61
C VAL A 330 -3.58 -4.07 14.36
N GLN A 331 -2.85 -5.17 14.34
CA GLN A 331 -2.88 -6.17 13.28
C GLN A 331 -3.62 -7.42 13.74
N ASN A 332 -4.56 -7.86 12.92
CA ASN A 332 -5.23 -9.15 13.06
C ASN A 332 -4.25 -10.31 12.92
N GLU A 333 -4.57 -11.44 13.56
CA GLU A 333 -3.81 -12.69 13.42
C GLU A 333 -3.51 -13.01 11.95
N LYS A 334 -2.22 -13.15 11.63
CA LYS A 334 -1.76 -13.33 10.24
C LYS A 334 -1.94 -14.76 9.75
N HIS A 335 -1.92 -15.73 10.65
CA HIS A 335 -2.08 -17.14 10.32
C HIS A 335 -3.57 -17.49 10.23
N VAL A 336 -4.04 -17.74 9.01
CA VAL A 336 -5.46 -17.99 8.71
C VAL A 336 -6.12 -19.01 9.65
N GLY A 337 -5.42 -20.11 9.99
CA GLY A 337 -5.98 -21.12 10.92
C GLY A 337 -6.24 -20.58 12.33
N GLN A 338 -5.31 -19.79 12.87
CA GLN A 338 -5.44 -19.17 14.19
C GLN A 338 -6.45 -18.02 14.17
N TYR A 339 -6.46 -17.21 13.10
CA TYR A 339 -7.45 -16.17 12.87
C TYR A 339 -8.87 -16.75 12.92
N ARG A 340 -9.13 -17.79 12.11
CA ARG A 340 -10.43 -18.47 12.08
C ARG A 340 -10.83 -18.97 13.47
N MET A 341 -9.92 -19.68 14.14
CA MET A 341 -10.18 -20.22 15.48
C MET A 341 -10.56 -19.12 16.49
N ARG A 342 -9.90 -17.95 16.45
CA ARG A 342 -10.24 -16.83 17.37
C ARG A 342 -11.64 -16.32 17.10
N VAL A 343 -11.92 -15.98 15.84
CA VAL A 343 -13.18 -15.34 15.44
C VAL A 343 -14.38 -16.27 15.63
N THR A 344 -14.27 -17.54 15.25
CA THR A 344 -15.37 -18.50 15.44
C THR A 344 -15.67 -18.79 16.92
N ASN A 345 -14.77 -18.45 17.83
CA ASN A 345 -14.98 -18.51 19.28
C ASN A 345 -15.48 -17.17 19.86
N GLY A 346 -15.97 -16.26 19.03
CA GLY A 346 -16.52 -14.97 19.46
C GLY A 346 -15.47 -13.97 19.94
N ARG A 347 -14.20 -14.12 19.54
CA ARG A 347 -13.09 -13.25 19.95
C ARG A 347 -12.62 -12.38 18.79
N LEU A 348 -12.35 -11.10 19.07
CA LEU A 348 -11.70 -10.22 18.11
C LEU A 348 -10.31 -10.74 17.71
N ALA A 349 -9.91 -10.42 16.47
CA ALA A 349 -8.75 -11.03 15.82
C ALA A 349 -7.42 -10.31 16.10
N GLY A 350 -7.43 -9.15 16.76
CA GLY A 350 -6.24 -8.37 17.10
C GLY A 350 -5.21 -9.21 17.86
N ALA A 351 -4.00 -9.30 17.30
CA ALA A 351 -2.97 -10.20 17.78
C ALA A 351 -1.67 -9.49 18.18
N ARG A 352 -1.34 -8.38 17.50
CA ARG A 352 -0.16 -7.56 17.80
C ARG A 352 -0.40 -6.12 17.34
N GLY A 353 0.30 -5.17 17.92
CA GLY A 353 0.15 -3.76 17.56
C GLY A 353 1.09 -2.84 18.34
N VAL A 354 0.82 -1.54 18.28
CA VAL A 354 1.57 -0.53 19.02
C VAL A 354 0.64 0.60 19.46
N LEU A 355 0.88 1.12 20.67
CA LEU A 355 0.31 2.39 21.12
C LEU A 355 1.19 3.52 20.61
N VAL A 356 0.64 4.36 19.74
CA VAL A 356 1.32 5.51 19.13
C VAL A 356 1.47 6.61 20.18
N THR A 357 2.70 6.87 20.59
CA THR A 357 2.97 7.93 21.57
C THR A 357 2.78 9.32 20.93
N PRO A 358 2.61 10.39 21.74
CA PRO A 358 2.59 11.75 21.18
C PRO A 358 3.86 12.10 20.38
N THR A 359 4.99 11.56 20.81
CA THR A 359 6.28 11.69 20.12
C THR A 359 6.28 10.98 18.77
N ASP A 360 5.60 9.82 18.68
CA ASP A 360 5.44 9.11 17.42
C ASP A 360 4.51 9.84 16.46
N ARG A 361 3.42 10.43 16.96
CA ARG A 361 2.51 11.25 16.13
C ARG A 361 3.25 12.41 15.46
N LEU A 362 4.03 13.16 16.24
CA LEU A 362 4.87 14.24 15.70
C LEU A 362 5.81 13.75 14.59
N ARG A 363 6.53 12.64 14.84
CA ARG A 363 7.48 12.10 13.85
C ARG A 363 6.77 11.51 12.62
N GLY A 364 5.62 10.87 12.82
CA GLY A 364 4.78 10.36 11.75
C GLY A 364 4.31 11.45 10.82
N GLU A 365 3.82 12.57 11.38
CA GLU A 365 3.41 13.74 10.60
C GLU A 365 4.59 14.33 9.80
N LEU A 366 5.77 14.48 10.42
CA LEU A 366 6.96 14.96 9.71
C LEU A 366 7.35 14.07 8.53
N ILE A 367 7.30 12.75 8.72
CA ILE A 367 7.56 11.74 7.68
C ILE A 367 6.52 11.84 6.57
N GLU A 368 5.24 11.90 6.93
CA GLU A 368 4.13 11.93 5.99
C GLU A 368 4.13 13.19 5.14
N ARG A 369 4.24 14.38 5.76
CA ARG A 369 4.31 15.67 5.04
C ARG A 369 5.51 15.73 4.10
N LEU A 370 6.68 15.24 4.52
CA LEU A 370 7.84 15.19 3.63
C LEU A 370 7.60 14.26 2.41
N LEU A 371 6.95 13.12 2.61
CA LEU A 371 6.69 12.14 1.54
C LEU A 371 5.52 12.55 0.62
N CYS A 372 4.52 13.26 1.14
CA CYS A 372 3.34 13.69 0.38
C CYS A 372 3.52 15.05 -0.28
N ASP A 373 4.05 16.03 0.47
CA ASP A 373 4.13 17.43 0.01
C ASP A 373 5.53 17.81 -0.50
N GLY A 374 6.51 16.92 -0.30
CA GLY A 374 7.91 17.16 -0.68
C GLY A 374 8.61 18.22 0.17
N SER A 375 7.94 18.77 1.19
CA SER A 375 8.53 19.72 2.12
C SER A 375 7.81 19.67 3.48
N VAL A 376 8.53 20.02 4.55
CA VAL A 376 7.96 20.06 5.89
C VAL A 376 8.67 21.11 6.75
N ASP A 377 7.91 21.80 7.59
CA ASP A 377 8.40 22.76 8.57
C ASP A 377 8.33 22.16 9.98
N LEU A 378 9.50 21.85 10.54
CA LEU A 378 9.61 21.21 11.84
C LEU A 378 9.03 22.07 12.95
N ALA A 379 9.13 23.41 12.86
CA ALA A 379 8.63 24.29 13.91
C ALA A 379 7.10 24.40 13.86
N GLU A 380 6.52 24.44 12.66
CA GLU A 380 5.08 24.42 12.47
C GLU A 380 4.45 23.12 12.99
N VAL A 381 4.94 21.97 12.53
CA VAL A 381 4.41 20.67 12.95
C VAL A 381 4.63 20.47 14.46
N SER A 382 5.80 20.84 14.99
CA SER A 382 6.03 20.72 16.45
C SER A 382 5.03 21.54 17.27
N ARG A 383 4.67 22.75 16.81
CA ARG A 383 3.66 23.60 17.45
C ARG A 383 2.26 22.99 17.39
N GLN A 384 1.87 22.38 16.26
CA GLN A 384 0.59 21.69 16.11
C GLN A 384 0.45 20.50 17.07
N HIS A 385 1.57 19.89 17.46
CA HIS A 385 1.61 18.78 18.41
C HIS A 385 1.90 19.21 19.86
N ASP A 386 1.92 20.51 20.17
CA ASP A 386 2.31 21.06 21.48
C ASP A 386 3.67 20.54 21.98
N ARG A 387 4.65 20.47 21.07
CA ARG A 387 6.02 20.01 21.34
C ARG A 387 7.06 21.06 20.97
N PRO A 388 8.21 21.11 21.68
CA PRO A 388 9.29 22.00 21.29
C PRO A 388 10.01 21.44 20.06
N ALA A 389 10.29 22.32 19.08
CA ALA A 389 11.04 21.95 17.87
C ALA A 389 12.43 21.35 18.18
N THR A 390 13.02 21.70 19.32
CA THR A 390 14.30 21.14 19.80
C THR A 390 14.29 19.61 19.93
N ALA A 391 13.11 18.97 20.02
CA ALA A 391 12.98 17.51 20.04
C ALA A 391 13.25 16.83 18.69
N VAL A 392 13.19 17.59 17.58
CA VAL A 392 13.35 17.08 16.21
C VAL A 392 14.41 17.83 15.40
N LEU A 393 14.85 19.01 15.83
CA LEU A 393 15.96 19.75 15.19
C LEU A 393 17.25 18.92 15.01
N PRO A 394 17.65 18.01 15.93
CA PRO A 394 18.82 17.16 15.71
C PRO A 394 18.71 16.24 14.48
N CYS A 395 17.50 15.97 13.98
CA CYS A 395 17.29 15.20 12.75
C CYS A 395 17.86 15.92 11.52
N LEU A 396 17.97 17.25 11.53
CA LEU A 396 18.53 18.03 10.42
C LEU A 396 19.99 17.70 10.16
N GLU A 397 20.76 17.31 11.19
CA GLU A 397 22.16 16.89 11.03
C GLU A 397 22.28 15.61 10.19
N GLN A 398 21.30 14.70 10.27
CA GLN A 398 21.27 13.48 9.45
C GLN A 398 21.01 13.79 7.96
N LEU A 399 20.46 14.96 7.65
CA LEU A 399 20.15 15.41 6.29
C LEU A 399 21.27 16.24 5.66
N ARG A 400 22.31 16.63 6.42
CA ARG A 400 23.43 17.45 5.90
C ARG A 400 24.17 16.81 4.75
N ALA A 401 24.39 15.49 4.81
CA ALA A 401 24.99 14.75 3.71
C ALA A 401 24.12 14.87 2.45
N MET A 402 22.81 14.69 2.56
CA MET A 402 21.88 14.83 1.43
C MET A 402 21.84 16.27 0.88
N GLU A 403 21.99 17.28 1.74
CA GLU A 403 22.07 18.70 1.34
C GLU A 403 23.33 18.98 0.50
N GLN A 404 24.49 18.42 0.88
CA GLN A 404 25.74 18.55 0.11
C GLN A 404 25.62 18.00 -1.31
N HIS A 405 24.80 16.96 -1.50
CA HIS A 405 24.48 16.38 -2.80
C HIS A 405 23.30 17.07 -3.52
N ARG A 406 22.78 18.17 -2.97
CA ARG A 406 21.60 18.90 -3.50
C ARG A 406 20.35 18.02 -3.65
N LEU A 407 20.18 17.05 -2.76
CA LEU A 407 18.97 16.22 -2.71
C LEU A 407 17.89 16.86 -1.84
N VAL A 408 18.31 17.58 -0.81
CA VAL A 408 17.42 18.35 0.06
C VAL A 408 17.95 19.78 0.19
N LYS A 409 17.05 20.71 0.46
CA LYS A 409 17.38 22.06 0.92
C LYS A 409 16.96 22.18 2.38
N LEU A 410 17.88 22.60 3.25
CA LEU A 410 17.59 22.94 4.63
C LEU A 410 17.55 24.47 4.76
N ASP A 411 16.43 25.02 5.23
CA ASP A 411 16.27 26.45 5.48
C ASP A 411 15.64 26.66 6.85
N GLN A 412 16.46 27.05 7.83
CA GLN A 412 16.09 27.13 9.24
C GLN A 412 15.48 25.81 9.77
N CYS A 413 14.16 25.76 9.96
CA CYS A 413 13.41 24.59 10.42
C CYS A 413 12.70 23.85 9.28
N ARG A 414 12.90 24.26 8.02
CA ARG A 414 12.23 23.68 6.86
C ARG A 414 13.14 22.74 6.09
N VAL A 415 12.62 21.58 5.76
CA VAL A 415 13.25 20.59 4.86
C VAL A 415 12.45 20.57 3.57
N THR A 416 13.11 20.65 2.41
CA THR A 416 12.48 20.53 1.10
C THR A 416 13.24 19.51 0.25
N LEU A 417 12.54 18.53 -0.30
CA LEU A 417 13.08 17.63 -1.32
C LEU A 417 13.27 18.41 -2.63
N LEU A 418 14.50 18.40 -3.14
CA LEU A 418 14.79 18.92 -4.47
C LEU A 418 14.41 17.88 -5.55
N PRO A 419 14.21 18.28 -6.81
CA PRO A 419 13.84 17.34 -7.88
C PRO A 419 14.77 16.10 -7.94
N GLU A 420 16.08 16.30 -7.80
CA GLU A 420 17.10 15.25 -7.78
C GLU A 420 17.02 14.35 -6.53
N GLY A 421 16.43 14.85 -5.45
CA GLY A 421 16.25 14.12 -4.18
C GLY A 421 15.00 13.27 -4.10
N ARG A 422 14.02 13.45 -5.02
CA ARG A 422 12.76 12.70 -5.01
C ARG A 422 12.95 11.16 -4.98
N PRO A 423 13.89 10.56 -5.74
CA PRO A 423 14.17 9.13 -5.62
C PRO A 423 14.59 8.69 -4.22
N TYR A 424 15.19 9.60 -3.45
CA TYR A 424 15.72 9.36 -2.12
C TYR A 424 14.78 9.84 -1.00
N ALA A 425 13.52 10.17 -1.31
CA ALA A 425 12.56 10.72 -0.35
C ALA A 425 12.41 9.86 0.92
N ARG A 426 12.42 8.53 0.77
CA ARG A 426 12.33 7.60 1.91
C ARG A 426 13.58 7.58 2.79
N ILE A 427 14.75 7.89 2.20
CA ILE A 427 15.99 8.07 2.97
C ILE A 427 15.93 9.38 3.76
N ALA A 428 15.47 10.47 3.14
CA ALA A 428 15.28 11.73 3.85
C ALA A 428 14.26 11.60 4.99
N ALA A 429 13.12 10.95 4.74
CA ALA A 429 12.11 10.70 5.77
C ALA A 429 12.63 9.86 6.94
N ALA A 430 13.54 8.91 6.68
CA ALA A 430 14.15 8.09 7.73
C ALA A 430 14.96 8.91 8.75
N ALA A 431 15.37 10.15 8.44
CA ALA A 431 16.02 11.03 9.40
C ALA A 431 15.14 11.38 10.61
N PHE A 432 13.81 11.28 10.46
CA PHE A 432 12.84 11.54 11.53
C PHE A 432 12.44 10.29 12.32
N ASP A 433 12.89 9.10 11.90
CA ASP A 433 12.58 7.82 12.53
C ASP A 433 13.45 7.61 13.78
N SER A 434 12.81 7.53 14.96
CA SER A 434 13.52 7.33 16.23
C SER A 434 13.80 5.87 16.58
N TYR A 435 13.17 4.91 15.90
CA TYR A 435 13.35 3.48 16.23
C TYR A 435 14.64 2.92 15.64
N ARG A 436 15.24 3.59 14.65
CA ARG A 436 16.33 3.05 13.86
C ARG A 436 17.49 4.02 13.79
N GLY A 437 18.40 3.91 14.75
CA GLY A 437 19.72 4.53 14.71
C GLY A 437 20.64 3.88 13.66
N GLY A 438 20.36 4.07 12.36
CA GLY A 438 21.28 3.77 11.25
C GLY A 438 21.35 2.32 10.73
N GLY A 439 20.73 1.33 11.40
CA GLY A 439 20.73 -0.08 10.96
C GLY A 439 19.41 -0.53 10.32
N GLN A 440 19.39 -0.80 9.01
CA GLN A 440 18.15 -1.02 8.24
C GLN A 440 18.06 -2.38 7.52
N HIS A 441 18.70 -3.43 8.06
CA HIS A 441 18.79 -4.75 7.39
C HIS A 441 17.46 -5.50 7.20
N ARG A 442 16.37 -5.09 7.88
CA ARG A 442 15.03 -5.70 7.76
C ARG A 442 14.18 -5.13 6.62
N PHE A 443 14.60 -4.07 5.93
CA PHE A 443 13.82 -3.42 4.88
C PHE A 443 14.42 -3.64 3.50
N SER A 444 13.60 -3.43 2.47
CA SER A 444 14.09 -3.38 1.10
C SER A 444 14.84 -2.08 0.82
N ARG A 445 15.60 -2.07 -0.28
CA ARG A 445 16.27 -0.88 -0.79
C ARG A 445 15.29 0.28 -1.01
N ALA A 446 15.78 1.50 -0.80
CA ALA A 446 15.00 2.73 -0.92
C ALA A 446 14.74 3.14 -2.38
N VAL A 447 15.69 2.84 -3.26
CA VAL A 447 15.56 2.94 -4.72
C VAL A 447 15.66 1.54 -5.30
#